data_AF-A0A1M3LBH1-F1
#
_entry.id   AF-A0A1M3LBH1-F1
#
_cell.length_a   1.000
_cell.length_b   1.000
_cell.length_c   1.000
_cell.angle_alpha   90.00
_cell.angle_beta   90.00
_cell.angle_gamma   90.00
#
_symmetry.space_group_name_H-M   'P 1'
#
loop_
_entity.id
_entity.type
_entity.pdbx_description
1 polymer ?
#
loop_
_entity_poly.entity_id
_entity_poly.type
_entity_poly.pdbx_seq_one_letter_code
_entity_poly.pdbx_strand_id
1 'polypeptide(L)'
;MSTLIEVEREDGSVTKYRRHPNGRGFVAVGADVHPTALVSRGAYVEPGAHVAVGAQVYEGAWIEEGAEVDAFAVVGAGARVGRRASIGHNARIGSRAQVAPGATIPSAGTIRRDTRVGARR
;
A
#
# COMPACT_ATOMS: atom_id res chain seq x y z
N MET A 1 -22.69 -5.45 -10.35
CA MET A 1 -21.63 -4.81 -11.16
C MET A 1 -20.77 -3.97 -10.24
N SER A 2 -19.48 -4.27 -10.08
CA SER A 2 -18.56 -3.40 -9.35
C SER A 2 -18.20 -2.20 -10.23
N THR A 3 -18.63 -0.99 -9.84
CA THR A 3 -18.27 0.24 -10.54
C THR A 3 -16.76 0.47 -10.45
N LEU A 4 -16.09 0.55 -11.60
CA LEU A 4 -14.70 0.97 -11.69
C LEU A 4 -14.64 2.49 -11.70
N ILE A 5 -13.61 3.02 -11.04
CA ILE A 5 -13.32 4.45 -11.01
C ILE A 5 -12.10 4.67 -11.89
N GLU A 6 -12.24 5.49 -12.91
CA GLU A 6 -11.17 5.82 -13.83
C GLU A 6 -10.48 7.09 -13.33
N VAL A 7 -9.16 7.03 -13.19
CA VAL A 7 -8.33 8.15 -12.76
C VAL A 7 -7.26 8.35 -13.83
N GLU A 8 -7.26 9.52 -14.44
CA GLU A 8 -6.22 9.95 -15.37
C GLU A 8 -5.01 10.43 -14.58
N ARG A 9 -3.83 9.91 -14.95
CA ARG A 9 -2.54 10.33 -14.41
C ARG A 9 -2.02 11.55 -15.17
N GLU A 10 -1.03 12.22 -14.59
CA GLU A 10 -0.38 13.39 -15.20
C GLU A 10 0.27 13.09 -16.57
N ASP A 11 0.62 11.83 -16.84
CA ASP A 11 1.17 11.37 -18.12
C ASP A 11 0.09 11.03 -19.17
N GLY A 12 -1.18 11.30 -18.88
CA GLY A 12 -2.33 10.99 -19.74
C GLY A 12 -2.76 9.53 -19.72
N SER A 13 -2.10 8.67 -18.93
CA SER A 13 -2.52 7.28 -18.77
C SER A 13 -3.73 7.16 -17.82
N VAL A 14 -4.64 6.25 -18.12
CA VAL A 14 -5.83 6.01 -17.29
C VAL A 14 -5.62 4.76 -16.44
N THR A 15 -5.67 4.92 -15.12
CA THR A 15 -5.71 3.80 -14.17
C THR A 15 -7.13 3.59 -13.68
N LYS A 16 -7.59 2.33 -13.75
CA LYS A 16 -8.90 1.94 -13.25
C LYS A 16 -8.76 1.38 -11.84
N TYR A 17 -9.63 1.79 -10.94
CA TYR A 17 -9.66 1.32 -9.56
C TYR A 17 -10.99 0.65 -9.23
N ARG A 18 -10.93 -0.41 -8.43
CA ARG A 18 -12.09 -1.01 -7.75
C ARG A 18 -12.01 -0.72 -6.26
N ARG A 19 -13.16 -0.79 -5.57
CA ARG A 19 -13.17 -0.73 -4.10
C ARG A 19 -12.85 -2.08 -3.50
N HIS A 20 -11.93 -2.12 -2.54
CA HIS A 20 -11.64 -3.34 -1.78
C HIS A 20 -12.90 -3.80 -1.00
N PRO A 21 -13.22 -5.11 -0.94
CA PRO A 21 -14.36 -5.62 -0.17
C PRO A 21 -14.27 -5.27 1.32
N ASN A 22 -13.07 -5.29 1.88
CA ASN A 22 -12.81 -4.95 3.27
C ASN A 22 -12.15 -3.56 3.37
N GLY A 23 -12.92 -2.54 3.79
CA GLY A 23 -12.44 -1.17 4.01
C GLY A 23 -12.74 -0.14 2.90
N ARG A 24 -13.14 -0.59 1.69
CA ARG A 24 -13.56 0.26 0.56
C ARG A 24 -12.49 1.21 -0.02
N GLY A 25 -11.22 1.02 0.30
CA GLY A 25 -10.09 1.70 -0.33
C GLY A 25 -9.93 1.36 -1.81
N PHE A 26 -9.12 2.14 -2.52
CA PHE A 26 -8.93 2.03 -3.96
C PHE A 26 -7.83 1.03 -4.29
N VAL A 27 -8.18 0.03 -5.08
CA VAL A 27 -7.25 -0.99 -5.56
C VAL A 27 -7.22 -0.92 -7.07
N ALA A 28 -6.06 -0.60 -7.63
CA ALA A 28 -5.88 -0.50 -9.07
C ALA A 28 -6.11 -1.86 -9.76
N VAL A 29 -6.59 -1.82 -10.99
CA VAL A 29 -6.54 -2.98 -11.88
C VAL A 29 -5.07 -3.35 -12.08
N GLY A 30 -4.75 -4.63 -11.86
CA GLY A 30 -3.38 -5.14 -11.88
C GLY A 30 -2.68 -5.15 -10.51
N ALA A 31 -3.30 -4.64 -9.45
CA ALA A 31 -2.86 -4.90 -8.07
C ALA A 31 -3.47 -6.21 -7.56
N ASP A 32 -2.69 -6.96 -6.77
CA ASP A 32 -3.14 -8.18 -6.09
C ASP A 32 -3.30 -7.90 -4.59
N VAL A 33 -4.54 -7.98 -4.11
CA VAL A 33 -4.88 -7.63 -2.72
C VAL A 33 -5.76 -8.72 -2.17
N HIS A 34 -5.30 -9.35 -1.09
CA HIS A 34 -6.01 -10.44 -0.46
C HIS A 34 -7.37 -9.96 0.11
N PRO A 35 -8.50 -10.69 -0.10
CA PRO A 35 -9.82 -10.24 0.32
C PRO A 35 -9.98 -9.94 1.82
N THR A 36 -9.17 -10.59 2.67
CA THR A 36 -9.17 -10.36 4.13
C THR A 36 -8.29 -9.20 4.58
N ALA A 37 -7.40 -8.69 3.71
CA ALA A 37 -6.64 -7.49 4.03
C ALA A 37 -7.60 -6.31 4.24
N LEU A 38 -7.29 -5.44 5.19
CA LEU A 38 -8.03 -4.19 5.35
C LEU A 38 -7.37 -3.13 4.46
N VAL A 39 -8.14 -2.55 3.55
CA VAL A 39 -7.72 -1.37 2.79
C VAL A 39 -8.73 -0.27 3.04
N SER A 40 -8.42 0.62 3.98
CA SER A 40 -9.32 1.68 4.44
C SER A 40 -9.66 2.68 3.34
N ARG A 41 -10.80 3.36 3.49
CA ARG A 41 -11.23 4.43 2.60
C ARG A 41 -10.10 5.47 2.43
N GLY A 42 -9.91 5.93 1.20
CA GLY A 42 -8.87 6.90 0.88
C GLY A 42 -7.45 6.33 0.78
N ALA A 43 -7.23 5.06 1.14
CA ALA A 43 -5.99 4.38 0.80
C ALA A 43 -5.97 4.00 -0.70
N TYR A 44 -4.77 4.03 -1.28
CA TYR A 44 -4.51 3.69 -2.68
C TYR A 44 -3.51 2.55 -2.76
N VAL A 45 -3.84 1.54 -3.56
CA VAL A 45 -2.93 0.44 -3.94
C VAL A 45 -2.74 0.47 -5.44
N GLU A 46 -1.51 0.75 -5.86
CA GLU A 46 -1.13 0.97 -7.26
C GLU A 46 -0.92 -0.34 -8.03
N PRO A 47 -0.92 -0.30 -9.38
CA PRO A 47 -0.71 -1.48 -10.22
C PRO A 47 0.54 -2.29 -9.84
N GLY A 48 0.44 -3.62 -9.93
CA GLY A 48 1.54 -4.54 -9.62
C GLY A 48 1.88 -4.65 -8.13
N ALA A 49 1.31 -3.82 -7.25
CA ALA A 49 1.50 -3.97 -5.81
C ALA A 49 0.79 -5.23 -5.29
N HIS A 50 1.40 -5.88 -4.30
CA HIS A 50 0.86 -7.05 -3.62
C HIS A 50 0.60 -6.73 -2.14
N VAL A 51 -0.62 -7.01 -1.67
CA VAL A 51 -1.01 -6.85 -0.26
C VAL A 51 -1.57 -8.17 0.25
N ALA A 52 -0.81 -8.80 1.14
CA ALA A 52 -1.04 -10.16 1.59
C ALA A 52 -2.16 -10.26 2.65
N VAL A 53 -2.48 -11.51 3.01
CA VAL A 53 -3.51 -11.86 4.00
C VAL A 53 -3.35 -11.10 5.32
N GLY A 54 -4.46 -10.54 5.81
CA GLY A 54 -4.51 -9.88 7.12
C GLY A 54 -3.69 -8.59 7.26
N ALA A 55 -3.03 -8.12 6.20
CA ALA A 55 -2.38 -6.82 6.18
C ALA A 55 -3.41 -5.69 6.36
N GLN A 56 -2.99 -4.59 6.99
CA GLN A 56 -3.86 -3.45 7.31
C GLN A 56 -3.27 -2.17 6.74
N VAL A 57 -3.93 -1.60 5.74
CA VAL A 57 -3.56 -0.35 5.07
C VAL A 57 -4.58 0.71 5.45
N TYR A 58 -4.17 1.66 6.29
CA TYR A 58 -5.07 2.66 6.87
C TYR A 58 -5.29 3.87 5.96
N GLU A 59 -6.26 4.71 6.35
CA GLU A 59 -6.75 5.86 5.59
C GLU A 59 -5.63 6.74 5.03
N GLY A 60 -5.74 7.09 3.75
CA GLY A 60 -4.79 7.95 3.05
C GLY A 60 -3.41 7.34 2.83
N ALA A 61 -3.17 6.09 3.23
CA ALA A 61 -1.92 5.41 2.92
C ALA A 61 -1.82 5.12 1.42
N TRP A 62 -0.59 5.19 0.90
CA TRP A 62 -0.31 4.99 -0.52
C TRP A 62 0.70 3.86 -0.69
N ILE A 63 0.27 2.77 -1.31
CA ILE A 63 1.12 1.63 -1.67
C ILE A 63 1.46 1.78 -3.16
N GLU A 64 2.70 2.15 -3.46
CA GLU A 64 3.13 2.42 -4.83
C GLU A 64 3.33 1.14 -5.66
N GLU A 65 3.52 1.35 -6.96
CA GLU A 65 3.66 0.30 -7.97
C GLU A 65 4.66 -0.78 -7.56
N GLY A 66 4.25 -2.05 -7.69
CA GLY A 66 5.11 -3.19 -7.40
C GLY A 66 5.58 -3.31 -5.95
N ALA A 67 5.07 -2.51 -5.01
CA ALA A 67 5.40 -2.66 -3.60
C ALA A 67 4.75 -3.93 -3.03
N GLU A 68 5.41 -4.54 -2.04
CA GLU A 68 4.96 -5.75 -1.37
C GLU A 68 4.65 -5.45 0.09
N VAL A 69 3.43 -5.74 0.52
CA VAL A 69 2.99 -5.64 1.93
C VAL A 69 2.62 -7.03 2.40
N ASP A 70 3.50 -7.63 3.20
CA ASP A 70 3.40 -9.02 3.63
C ASP A 70 2.35 -9.21 4.75
N ALA A 71 2.08 -10.48 5.07
CA ALA A 71 0.97 -10.88 5.91
C ALA A 71 1.03 -10.19 7.29
N PHE A 72 -0.13 -9.70 7.73
CA PHE A 72 -0.32 -9.00 9.00
C PHE A 72 0.52 -7.72 9.20
N ALA A 73 1.20 -7.23 8.16
CA ALA A 73 1.85 -5.94 8.23
C ALA A 73 0.82 -4.80 8.39
N VAL A 74 1.23 -3.74 9.09
CA VAL A 74 0.40 -2.56 9.35
C VAL A 74 1.04 -1.35 8.67
N VAL A 75 0.29 -0.70 7.78
CA VAL A 75 0.65 0.56 7.15
C VAL A 75 -0.26 1.67 7.70
N GLY A 76 0.31 2.53 8.52
CA GLY A 76 -0.40 3.59 9.23
C GLY A 76 -0.98 4.66 8.30
N ALA A 77 -1.94 5.42 8.82
CA ALA A 77 -2.64 6.45 8.06
C ALA A 77 -1.68 7.48 7.43
N GLY A 78 -1.91 7.80 6.15
CA GLY A 78 -1.09 8.72 5.37
C GLY A 78 0.36 8.27 5.11
N ALA A 79 0.73 7.03 5.47
CA ALA A 79 2.06 6.51 5.18
C ALA A 79 2.22 6.21 3.68
N ARG A 80 3.44 6.31 3.17
CA ARG A 80 3.78 6.05 1.78
C ARG A 80 4.79 4.93 1.69
N VAL A 81 4.42 3.85 1.01
CA VAL A 81 5.29 2.71 0.71
C VAL A 81 5.76 2.87 -0.73
N GLY A 82 7.04 3.18 -0.91
CA GLY A 82 7.62 3.49 -2.22
C GLY A 82 7.62 2.31 -3.19
N ARG A 83 7.75 2.62 -4.48
CA ARG A 83 7.77 1.65 -5.57
C ARG A 83 8.74 0.51 -5.30
N ARG A 84 8.26 -0.73 -5.45
CA ARG A 84 9.04 -1.96 -5.21
C ARG A 84 9.69 -2.06 -3.82
N ALA A 85 9.18 -1.33 -2.83
CA ALA A 85 9.57 -1.55 -1.44
C ALA A 85 8.89 -2.82 -0.91
N SER A 86 9.56 -3.54 -0.02
CA SER A 86 9.01 -4.73 0.65
C SER A 86 8.83 -4.47 2.14
N ILE A 87 7.61 -4.65 2.63
CA ILE A 87 7.22 -4.55 4.04
C ILE A 87 7.00 -5.97 4.56
N GLY A 88 7.92 -6.44 5.40
CA GLY A 88 7.90 -7.82 5.88
C GLY A 88 6.75 -8.16 6.83
N HIS A 89 6.54 -9.46 7.01
CA HIS A 89 5.53 -10.03 7.89
C HIS A 89 5.47 -9.34 9.26
N ASN A 90 4.27 -8.98 9.72
CA ASN A 90 4.05 -8.31 11.01
C ASN A 90 4.81 -6.98 11.21
N ALA A 91 5.41 -6.39 10.17
CA ALA A 91 6.04 -5.08 10.27
C ALA A 91 4.99 -3.98 10.52
N ARG A 92 5.42 -2.89 11.19
CA ARG A 92 4.57 -1.75 11.54
C ARG A 92 5.16 -0.47 10.99
N ILE A 93 4.49 0.13 10.02
CA ILE A 93 4.83 1.42 9.44
C ILE A 93 3.94 2.47 10.09
N GLY A 94 4.55 3.39 10.85
CA GLY A 94 3.83 4.47 11.53
C GLY A 94 3.16 5.44 10.57
N SER A 95 2.14 6.15 11.05
CA SER A 95 1.42 7.16 10.28
C SER A 95 2.34 8.21 9.66
N ARG A 96 2.05 8.60 8.41
CA ARG A 96 2.84 9.58 7.63
C ARG A 96 4.32 9.22 7.42
N ALA A 97 4.74 8.01 7.76
CA ALA A 97 6.07 7.55 7.45
C ALA A 97 6.25 7.37 5.93
N GLN A 98 7.48 7.52 5.47
CA GLN A 98 7.85 7.42 4.06
C GLN A 98 8.90 6.33 3.91
N VAL A 99 8.54 5.22 3.28
CA VAL A 99 9.46 4.14 2.93
C VAL A 99 9.94 4.40 1.50
N ALA A 100 11.25 4.56 1.31
CA ALA A 100 11.81 4.87 0.00
C ALA A 100 11.58 3.72 -1.00
N PRO A 101 11.57 4.01 -2.32
CA PRO A 101 11.53 3.00 -3.35
C PRO A 101 12.63 1.95 -3.19
N GLY A 102 12.28 0.67 -3.32
CA GLY A 102 13.21 -0.45 -3.17
C GLY A 102 13.70 -0.70 -1.75
N ALA A 103 13.23 0.04 -0.73
CA ALA A 103 13.61 -0.22 0.64
C ALA A 103 12.96 -1.51 1.17
N THR A 104 13.69 -2.23 2.03
CA THR A 104 13.18 -3.44 2.69
C THR A 104 13.02 -3.17 4.18
N ILE A 105 11.80 -3.34 4.68
CA ILE A 105 11.50 -3.36 6.11
C ILE A 105 11.43 -4.82 6.54
N PRO A 106 12.28 -5.28 7.48
CA PRO A 106 12.28 -6.67 7.90
C PRO A 106 10.99 -7.05 8.64
N SER A 107 10.71 -8.35 8.72
CA SER A 107 9.60 -8.88 9.51
C SER A 107 9.66 -8.39 10.97
N ALA A 108 8.51 -8.05 11.53
CA ALA A 108 8.35 -7.38 12.84
C ALA A 108 9.08 -6.03 12.98
N GLY A 109 9.66 -5.50 11.89
CA GLY A 109 10.30 -4.19 11.86
C GLY A 109 9.29 -3.08 12.19
N THR A 110 9.72 -2.09 12.98
CA THR A 110 8.85 -0.97 13.38
C THR A 110 9.45 0.35 12.93
N ILE A 111 8.71 1.08 12.10
CA ILE A 111 9.01 2.43 11.66
C ILE A 111 8.12 3.40 12.43
N ARG A 112 8.71 4.41 13.07
CA ARG A 112 7.93 5.42 13.78
C ARG A 112 7.14 6.29 12.81
N ARG A 113 6.08 6.93 13.34
CA ARG A 113 5.35 7.97 12.62
C ARG A 113 6.30 9.08 12.15
N ASP A 114 5.93 9.75 11.05
CA ASP A 114 6.67 10.90 10.49
C ASP A 114 8.14 10.59 10.12
N THR A 115 8.52 9.32 10.05
CA THR A 115 9.90 8.89 9.77
C THR A 115 10.10 8.64 8.29
N ARG A 116 11.26 9.03 7.75
CA ARG A 116 11.69 8.68 6.40
C ARG A 116 12.73 7.55 6.47
N VAL A 117 12.49 6.46 5.75
CA VAL A 117 13.41 5.33 5.62
C VAL A 117 14.00 5.35 4.22
N GLY A 118 15.33 5.44 4.13
CA GLY A 118 16.05 5.35 2.85
C GLY A 118 16.21 3.90 2.38
N ALA A 119 16.46 3.72 1.09
CA ALA A 119 16.91 2.43 0.55
C ALA A 119 18.37 2.20 0.96
N ARG A 120 18.70 0.97 1.39
CA ARG A 120 20.11 0.56 1.53
C ARG A 120 20.67 0.38 0.12
N ARG A 121 21.81 1.03 -0.17
CA ARG A 121 22.58 0.82 -1.41
C ARG A 121 23.43 -0.43 -1.29
#